data_AF-A0A8F6MHM6-F1
#
_entry.id   AF-A0A8F6MHM6-F1
#
_cell.length_a   1.000
_cell.length_b   1.000
_cell.length_c   1.000
_cell.angle_alpha   90.00
_cell.angle_beta   90.00
_cell.angle_gamma   90.00
#
_symmetry.space_group_name_H-M   'P 1'
#
loop_
_entity.id
_entity.type
_entity.pdbx_description
1 polymer ?
#
loop_
_entity_poly.entity_id
_entity_poly.type
_entity_poly.pdbx_seq_one_letter_code
_entity_poly.pdbx_strand_id
1 'polypeptide(L)' 'MSNADDVKDELLEHLESVANFMRGMGFDPRIPNDVKQALINRSSQIDELVEKHLEH' A
#
# COMPACT_ATOMS: atom_id res chain seq x y z
N MET A 1 19.65 12.84 -10.10
CA MET A 1 19.00 11.55 -9.79
C MET A 1 18.97 10.76 -11.08
N SER A 2 19.20 9.45 -11.02
CA SER A 2 19.11 8.64 -12.23
C SER A 2 17.63 8.42 -12.57
N ASN A 3 17.29 8.32 -13.86
CA ASN A 3 15.93 8.01 -14.30
C ASN A 3 15.37 6.70 -13.68
N ALA A 4 16.23 5.84 -13.14
CA ALA A 4 15.82 4.61 -12.45
C ALA A 4 15.35 4.88 -11.01
N ASP A 5 15.93 5.87 -10.33
CA ASP A 5 15.53 6.24 -8.97
C ASP A 5 14.17 6.94 -9.00
N ASP A 6 13.95 7.84 -9.96
CA ASP A 6 12.68 8.54 -10.13
C ASP A 6 11.52 7.56 -10.43
N VAL A 7 11.77 6.53 -11.25
CA VAL A 7 10.79 5.46 -11.54
C VAL A 7 10.55 4.58 -10.31
N LYS A 8 11.59 4.28 -9.52
CA LYS A 8 11.44 3.53 -8.27
C LYS A 8 10.54 4.30 -7.31
N ASP A 9 10.79 5.59 -7.12
CA ASP A 9 10.03 6.43 -6.21
C ASP A 9 8.56 6.54 -6.65
N GLU A 10 8.30 6.76 -7.94
CA GLU A 10 6.92 6.77 -8.49
C GLU A 10 6.18 5.45 -8.22
N LEU A 11 6.86 4.32 -8.36
CA LEU A 11 6.28 3.00 -8.07
C LEU A 11 6.00 2.80 -6.58
N LEU A 12 6.89 3.26 -5.69
CA LEU A 12 6.68 3.18 -4.25
C LEU A 12 5.51 4.06 -3.80
N GLU A 13 5.43 5.29 -4.30
CA GLU A 13 4.28 6.18 -4.06
C GLU A 13 2.96 5.56 -4.53
N HIS A 14 2.97 4.89 -5.68
CA HIS A 14 1.77 4.21 -6.18
C HIS A 14 1.34 3.04 -5.27
N LEU A 15 2.31 2.27 -4.75
CA LEU A 15 2.04 1.20 -3.80
C LEU A 15 1.44 1.73 -2.49
N GLU A 16 1.97 2.82 -1.95
CA GLU A 16 1.41 3.48 -0.77
C GLU A 16 -0.03 3.98 -1.02
N SER A 17 -0.29 4.55 -2.19
CA SER A 17 -1.62 4.97 -2.61
C SER A 17 -2.61 3.79 -2.65
N VAL A 18 -2.19 2.64 -3.18
CA VAL A 18 -3.00 1.40 -3.17
C VAL A 18 -3.25 0.93 -1.75
N ALA A 19 -2.25 0.89 -0.88
CA ALA A 19 -2.42 0.49 0.52
C ALA A 19 -3.42 1.40 1.25
N ASN A 20 -3.33 2.72 1.02
CA ASN A 20 -4.25 3.71 1.57
C ASN A 20 -5.67 3.56 1.01
N PHE A 21 -5.82 3.28 -0.28
CA PHE A 21 -7.12 2.96 -0.87
C PHE A 21 -7.76 1.73 -0.22
N MET A 22 -6.99 0.67 0.00
CA MET A 22 -7.47 -0.56 0.66
C MET A 22 -7.95 -0.29 2.10
N ARG A 23 -7.21 0.53 2.87
CA ARG A 23 -7.67 1.01 4.18
C ARG A 23 -8.95 1.85 4.07
N GLY A 24 -9.01 2.72 3.07
CA GLY A 24 -10.17 3.53 2.69
C GLY A 24 -11.43 2.69 2.49
N MET A 25 -11.33 1.61 1.71
CA MET A 25 -12.40 0.64 1.48
C MET A 25 -12.86 0.00 2.80
N GLY A 26 -11.94 -0.27 3.73
CA GLY A 26 -12.24 -0.83 5.05
C GLY A 26 -13.22 0.00 5.88
N PHE A 27 -13.38 1.30 5.60
CA PHE A 27 -14.35 2.17 6.26
C PHE A 27 -15.78 2.03 5.71
N ASP A 28 -15.99 1.37 4.56
CA ASP A 28 -17.33 1.15 4.03
C ASP A 28 -18.10 0.17 4.93
N PRO A 29 -19.26 0.56 5.51
CA PRO A 29 -20.04 -0.31 6.39
C PRO A 29 -20.64 -1.51 5.67
N ARG A 30 -20.71 -1.50 4.33
CA ARG A 30 -21.28 -2.58 3.51
C ARG A 30 -20.29 -3.73 3.29
N ILE A 31 -19.00 -3.51 3.54
CA ILE A 31 -17.99 -4.55 3.35
C ILE A 31 -17.99 -5.50 4.56
N PRO A 32 -18.06 -6.83 4.32
CA PRO A 32 -17.95 -7.84 5.39
C PRO A 32 -16.65 -7.74 6.20
N ASN A 33 -16.70 -8.11 7.48
CA ASN A 33 -15.57 -7.96 8.40
C ASN A 33 -14.35 -8.81 8.02
N ASP A 34 -14.56 -9.99 7.47
CA ASP A 34 -13.51 -10.86 6.94
C ASP A 34 -12.80 -10.20 5.75
N VAL A 35 -13.56 -9.57 4.85
CA VAL A 35 -13.01 -8.81 3.73
C VAL A 35 -12.23 -7.59 4.24
N LYS A 36 -12.74 -6.88 5.26
CA LYS A 36 -12.00 -5.78 5.90
C LYS A 36 -10.66 -6.24 6.46
N GLN A 37 -10.61 -7.40 7.10
CA GLN A 37 -9.34 -7.95 7.58
C GLN A 37 -8.41 -8.38 6.45
N ALA A 38 -8.93 -8.93 5.36
CA ALA A 38 -8.11 -9.21 4.18
C ALA A 38 -7.51 -7.92 3.59
N LEU A 39 -8.28 -6.83 3.51
CA LEU A 39 -7.82 -5.53 3.05
C LEU A 39 -6.73 -4.96 3.97
N ILE A 40 -6.95 -5.01 5.29
CA ILE A 40 -5.97 -4.54 6.29
C ILE A 40 -4.67 -5.33 6.18
N ASN A 41 -4.74 -6.67 6.24
CA ASN A 41 -3.57 -7.54 6.14
C ASN A 41 -2.78 -7.28 4.86
N ARG A 42 -3.47 -7.10 3.72
CA ARG A 42 -2.81 -6.83 2.44
C ARG A 42 -2.20 -5.42 2.40
N SER A 43 -2.86 -4.42 2.97
CA SER A 43 -2.30 -3.07 3.07
C SER A 43 -1.02 -3.05 3.91
N SER A 44 -0.97 -3.78 5.03
CA SER A 44 0.23 -3.91 5.86
C SER A 44 1.38 -4.61 5.13
N GLN A 45 1.09 -5.66 4.33
CA GLN A 45 2.11 -6.32 3.50
C GLN A 45 2.72 -5.37 2.46
N ILE A 46 1.92 -4.42 1.95
CA ILE A 46 2.40 -3.42 1.01
C ILE A 46 3.28 -2.40 1.73
N ASP A 47 2.89 -1.93 2.93
CA ASP A 47 3.74 -1.03 3.73
C ASP A 47 5.10 -1.67 4.01
N GLU A 48 5.12 -2.92 4.50
CA GLU A 48 6.36 -3.64 4.79
C GLU A 48 7.25 -3.80 3.54
N LEU A 49 6.64 -3.92 2.36
CA LEU A 49 7.38 -3.98 1.10
C LEU A 49 7.97 -2.62 0.75
N VAL A 50 7.20 -1.55 0.90
CA VAL A 50 7.65 -0.18 0.62
C VAL A 50 8.78 0.22 1.58
N GLU A 51 8.62 -0.02 2.88
CA GLU A 51 9.64 0.26 3.90
C GLU A 51 10.98 -0.41 3.57
N LYS A 52 10.97 -1.69 3.17
CA LYS A 52 12.19 -2.42 2.74
C LYS A 52 12.92 -1.77 1.56
N HIS A 53 12.22 -1.02 0.71
CA HIS A 53 12.80 -0.35 -0.44
C HIS A 53 13.14 1.13 -0.18
N LEU A 54 12.66 1.71 0.94
CA LEU A 54 13.02 3.05 1.41
C LEU A 54 14.24 3.04 2.36
N GLU A 55 14.53 1.94 3.04
CA GLU A 55 15.68 1.80 3.97
C GLU A 55 17.07 1.64 3.27
N HIS A 56 17.18 1.95 1.98
CA HIS A 56 18.39 1.80 1.16
C HIS A 56 18.62 3.01 0.24
#